data_AF-A0A929NWM5-F1
#
_entry.id   AF-A0A929NWM5-F1
#
_cell.length_a   1.000
_cell.length_b   1.000
_cell.length_c   1.000
_cell.angle_alpha   90.00
_cell.angle_beta   90.00
_cell.angle_gamma   90.00
#
_symmetry.space_group_name_H-M   'P 1'
#
loop_
_entity.id
_entity.type
_entity.pdbx_description
1 polymer ?
#
loop_
_entity_poly.entity_id
_entity_poly.type
_entity_poly.pdbx_seq_one_letter_code
_entity_poly.pdbx_strand_id
1 'polypeptide(L)' 'MNSEFDIIKKYFTFSDSREDVLIAGGDDCACVSVPENKQLLVTADTLISGVHFPAQTSPEDIAYKAVMVNL' A
#
# COMPACT_ATOMS: atom_id res chain seq x y z
N MET A 1 14.15 -17.65 0.59
CA MET A 1 13.25 -16.70 -0.07
C MET A 1 11.86 -17.27 0.11
N ASN A 2 11.36 -17.17 1.34
CA ASN A 2 10.27 -18.04 1.83
C ASN A 2 9.10 -17.22 2.42
N SER A 3 9.24 -15.90 2.53
CA SER A 3 8.20 -14.98 3.00
C SER A 3 7.86 -13.94 1.93
N GLU A 4 6.70 -13.33 2.07
CA GLU A 4 6.29 -12.16 1.29
C GLU A 4 7.30 -11.01 1.40
N PHE A 5 7.77 -10.72 2.62
CA PHE A 5 8.78 -9.68 2.87
C PHE A 5 10.10 -9.94 2.15
N ASP A 6 10.53 -11.19 2.01
CA ASP A 6 11.72 -11.52 1.23
C ASP A 6 11.56 -11.15 -0.25
N ILE A 7 10.36 -11.33 -0.80
CA ILE A 7 10.02 -11.02 -2.19
C ILE A 7 9.97 -9.50 -2.38
N ILE A 8 9.27 -8.79 -1.49
CA ILE A 8 9.17 -7.34 -1.51
C ILE A 8 10.57 -6.72 -1.47
N LYS A 9 11.39 -7.12 -0.48
CA LYS A 9 12.75 -6.59 -0.34
C LYS A 9 13.63 -6.85 -1.55
N LYS A 10 13.52 -8.02 -2.19
CA LYS A 10 14.37 -8.37 -3.35
C LYS A 10 13.98 -7.64 -4.62
N TYR A 11 12.68 -7.51 -4.90
CA TYR A 11 12.22 -7.05 -6.22
C TYR A 11 11.62 -5.64 -6.23
N PHE A 12 11.24 -5.12 -5.06
CA PHE A 12 10.52 -3.85 -4.95
C PHE A 12 11.30 -2.81 -4.11
N THR A 13 12.59 -3.05 -3.89
CA THR A 13 13.50 -2.00 -3.41
C THR A 13 14.08 -1.27 -4.61
N PHE A 14 13.68 -0.01 -4.81
CA PHE A 14 14.16 0.82 -5.92
C PHE A 14 15.35 1.67 -5.47
N SER A 15 16.36 1.81 -6.33
CA SER A 15 17.56 2.61 -6.07
C SER A 15 17.35 4.12 -6.25
N ASP A 16 16.28 4.51 -6.94
CA ASP A 16 15.96 5.91 -7.21
C ASP A 16 15.24 6.51 -5.99
N SER A 17 16.01 7.21 -5.15
CA SER A 17 15.48 7.96 -4.01
C SER A 17 15.18 9.39 -4.41
N ARG A 18 13.92 9.81 -4.33
CA ARG A 18 13.61 11.24 -4.27
C ARG A 18 13.92 11.77 -2.89
N GLU A 19 14.49 12.98 -2.82
CA GLU A 19 14.85 13.63 -1.55
C GLU A 19 13.67 13.86 -0.60
N ASP A 20 12.46 13.97 -1.16
CA ASP A 20 11.24 14.16 -0.38
C ASP A 20 10.58 12.84 0.06
N VAL A 21 11.14 11.67 -0.29
CA VAL A 21 10.68 10.38 0.23
C VAL A 21 11.49 10.04 1.48
N LEU A 22 10.85 10.17 2.65
CA LEU A 22 11.46 9.90 3.96
C LEU A 22 11.54 8.39 4.23
N ILE A 23 10.50 7.65 3.83
CA ILE A 23 10.42 6.19 3.90
C ILE A 23 9.81 5.72 2.57
N ALA A 24 10.58 4.97 1.79
CA ALA A 24 10.08 4.35 0.57
C ALA A 24 9.04 3.28 0.91
N GLY A 25 8.06 3.06 0.03
CA GLY A 25 7.08 1.98 0.19
C GLY A 25 7.76 0.62 0.23
N GLY A 26 7.25 -0.29 1.06
CA GLY A 26 7.85 -1.62 1.24
C GLY A 26 7.20 -2.51 2.31
N ASP A 27 6.33 -1.96 3.17
CA ASP A 27 5.49 -2.74 4.08
C ASP A 27 4.07 -2.16 4.06
N ASP A 28 3.75 -1.18 4.91
CA ASP A 28 2.38 -0.67 5.05
C ASP A 28 2.07 0.63 4.29
N CYS A 29 3.03 1.56 4.23
CA CYS A 29 2.87 2.83 3.52
C CYS A 29 4.23 3.50 3.23
N ALA A 30 4.24 4.43 2.28
CA ALA A 30 5.35 5.36 2.06
C ALA A 30 5.13 6.64 2.88
N CYS A 31 6.21 7.27 3.33
CA CYS A 31 6.18 8.57 3.99
C CYS A 31 6.93 9.60 3.14
N VAL A 32 6.26 10.69 2.78
CA VAL A 32 6.83 11.79 2.00
C VAL A 32 6.77 13.12 2.76
N SER A 33 7.81 13.93 2.59
CA SER A 33 7.86 15.27 3.14
C SER A 33 6.90 16.19 2.39
N VAL A 34 6.25 17.06 3.14
CA VAL A 34 5.29 18.07 2.69
C VAL A 34 5.60 19.37 3.45
N PRO A 35 4.88 20.50 3.28
CA PRO A 35 5.20 21.74 3.99
C PRO A 35 5.40 21.56 5.49
N GLU A 36 6.19 22.46 6.07
CA GLU A 36 6.79 22.33 7.40
C GLU A 36 5.83 21.84 8.49
N ASN A 37 6.34 20.98 9.37
CA ASN A 37 5.60 20.32 10.47
C ASN A 37 4.53 19.31 10.04
N LYS A 38 4.63 18.74 8.83
CA LYS A 38 3.72 17.69 8.35
C LYS A 38 4.47 16.59 7.59
N GLN A 39 3.84 15.43 7.55
CA GLN A 39 4.24 14.28 6.73
C GLN A 39 3.00 13.75 6.02
N LEU A 40 3.16 13.29 4.79
CA LEU A 40 2.09 12.61 4.06
C LEU A 40 2.41 11.12 4.00
N LEU A 41 1.50 10.31 4.52
CA LEU A 41 1.54 8.85 4.40
C LEU A 41 0.71 8.44 3.18
N VAL A 42 1.27 7.57 2.34
CA VAL A 42 0.64 7.11 1.11
C VAL A 42 0.63 5.59 1.11
N THR A 43 -0.56 5.01 0.99
CA THR A 43 -0.77 3.57 0.78
C THR A 43 -1.77 3.36 -0.35
N ALA A 44 -1.73 2.18 -0.96
CA ALA A 44 -2.64 1.80 -2.04
C ALA A 44 -2.78 0.28 -2.12
N ASP A 45 -3.98 -0.21 -1.89
CA ASP A 45 -4.34 -1.61 -2.07
C ASP A 45 -5.22 -1.86 -3.30
N THR A 46 -5.11 -3.06 -3.87
CA THR A 46 -5.98 -3.54 -4.95
C THR A 46 -6.72 -4.80 -4.50
N LEU A 47 -8.05 -4.78 -4.56
CA LEU A 47 -8.90 -5.92 -4.20
C LEU A 47 -9.46 -6.62 -5.46
N ILE A 48 -9.14 -7.90 -5.59
CA ILE A 48 -9.53 -8.77 -6.71
C ILE A 48 -10.68 -9.71 -6.28
N SER A 49 -11.73 -9.78 -7.09
CA SER A 49 -12.86 -10.70 -6.89
C SER A 49 -12.41 -12.17 -6.91
N GLY A 50 -12.97 -12.98 -6.03
CA GLY A 50 -12.60 -14.38 -5.83
C GLY A 50 -11.31 -14.60 -5.02
N VAL A 51 -10.54 -13.53 -4.75
CA VAL A 51 -9.34 -13.56 -3.90
C VAL A 51 -9.59 -12.80 -2.60
N HIS A 52 -9.97 -11.53 -2.71
CA HIS A 52 -10.13 -10.64 -1.57
C HIS A 52 -11.59 -10.56 -1.09
N PHE A 53 -12.54 -10.87 -1.97
CA PHE A 53 -13.97 -10.94 -1.66
C PHE A 53 -14.68 -11.95 -2.60
N PRO A 54 -15.74 -12.65 -2.14
CA PRO A 54 -16.55 -13.51 -2.99
C PRO A 54 -17.12 -12.81 -4.24
N ALA A 55 -17.31 -13.53 -5.34
CA ALA A 55 -17.82 -12.94 -6.59
C ALA A 55 -19.25 -12.36 -6.46
N GLN A 56 -19.98 -12.76 -5.42
CA GLN A 56 -21.35 -12.33 -5.14
C GLN A 56 -21.43 -11.26 -4.05
N THR A 57 -20.30 -10.74 -3.56
CA THR A 57 -20.30 -9.63 -2.58
C THR A 57 -21.03 -8.42 -3.15
N SER A 58 -21.84 -7.77 -2.30
CA SER A 58 -22.61 -6.59 -2.71
C SER A 58 -21.66 -5.45 -3.10
N PRO A 59 -22.03 -4.60 -4.07
CA PRO A 59 -21.23 -3.42 -4.43
C PRO A 59 -20.96 -2.50 -3.23
N GLU A 60 -21.91 -2.36 -2.31
CA GLU A 60 -21.80 -1.54 -1.11
C GLU A 60 -20.71 -2.08 -0.17
N ASP A 61 -20.68 -3.40 0.05
CA ASP A 61 -19.65 -4.04 0.88
C ASP A 61 -18.28 -4.00 0.22
N ILE A 62 -18.21 -4.11 -1.12
CA ILE A 62 -16.97 -3.93 -1.88
C ILE A 62 -16.43 -2.52 -1.68
N ALA A 63 -17.28 -1.49 -1.81
CA ALA A 63 -16.89 -0.10 -1.64
C ALA A 63 -16.42 0.17 -0.21
N TYR A 64 -17.14 -0.34 0.79
CA TYR A 64 -16.73 -0.23 2.19
C TYR A 64 -15.35 -0.87 2.41
N LYS A 65 -15.17 -2.11 1.98
CA LYS A 65 -13.91 -2.84 2.16
C LYS A 65 -12.74 -2.18 1.43
N ALA A 66 -12.95 -1.64 0.23
CA ALA A 66 -11.91 -0.97 -0.55
C ALA A 66 -11.29 0.23 0.19
N VAL A 67 -12.10 0.96 0.96
CA VAL A 67 -11.61 2.05 1.80
C VAL A 67 -10.98 1.52 3.08
N MET A 68 -11.67 0.60 3.77
CA MET A 68 -11.28 0.15 5.11
C MET A 68 -9.96 -0.62 5.17
N VAL A 69 -9.46 -1.16 4.06
CA VAL A 69 -8.13 -1.81 4.05
C VAL A 69 -6.98 -0.81 4.07
N ASN A 70 -7.22 0.47 3.71
CA ASN A 70 -6.21 1.52 3.66
C ASN A 70 -6.27 2.49 4.86
N LEU A 71 -7.28 2.38 5.75
CA LEU A 71 -7.51 3.26 6.91
C LEU A 71 -7.12 2.59 8.22
#